data_AF-A0A821V7J3-F1
#
_entry.id   AF-A0A821V7J3-F1
#
_cell.length_a   1.000
_cell.length_b   1.000
_cell.length_c   1.000
_cell.angle_alpha   90.00
_cell.angle_beta   90.00
_cell.angle_gamma   90.00
#
_symmetry.space_group_name_H-M   'P 1'
#
loop_
_entity.id
_entity.type
_entity.pdbx_description
1 polymer ?
#
loop_
_entity_poly.entity_id
_entity_poly.type
_entity_poly.pdbx_seq_one_letter_code
_entity_poly.pdbx_strand_id
1 'polypeptide(L)'
;PNDIKQRARVDYWLDWHHMNLRHGSMCLIRANLLAPIKKYSQQTIDELRKEGDAVLKSSLSFMEEAMSKNNYIAGGNQLSIADIALACEVIMLPIADASYKAYPNIEAWLKRLSTEIKCWYQVNAKLDQFLASKGK
;
A
#
# COMPACT_ATOMS: atom_id res chain seq x y z
N PRO A 1 -5.57 20.57 -2.44
CA PRO A 1 -6.11 21.41 -3.54
C PRO A 1 -7.12 22.45 -3.03
N ASN A 2 -7.20 23.65 -3.63
CA ASN A 2 -8.23 24.65 -3.28
C ASN A 2 -9.57 24.37 -3.94
N ASP A 3 -9.58 23.73 -5.11
CA ASP A 3 -10.81 23.21 -5.71
C ASP A 3 -11.43 22.11 -4.82
N ILE A 4 -12.72 22.26 -4.53
CA ILE A 4 -13.43 21.40 -3.58
C ILE A 4 -13.60 19.96 -4.10
N LYS A 5 -13.80 19.78 -5.42
CA LYS A 5 -13.97 18.46 -6.02
C LYS A 5 -12.65 17.69 -6.01
N GLN A 6 -11.54 18.35 -6.33
CA GLN A 6 -10.20 17.76 -6.24
C GLN A 6 -9.82 17.44 -4.80
N ARG A 7 -10.14 18.32 -3.84
CA ARG A 7 -9.89 18.06 -2.42
C ARG A 7 -10.68 16.85 -1.94
N ALA A 8 -11.97 16.77 -2.25
CA ALA A 8 -12.80 15.62 -1.89
C ALA A 8 -12.28 14.29 -2.44
N ARG A 9 -11.65 14.27 -3.63
CA ARG A 9 -11.00 13.06 -4.16
C ARG A 9 -9.75 12.66 -3.38
N VAL A 10 -8.95 13.63 -2.96
CA VAL A 10 -7.79 13.39 -2.09
C VAL A 10 -8.26 12.80 -0.76
N ASP A 11 -9.25 13.42 -0.14
CA ASP A 11 -9.81 12.98 1.15
C ASP A 11 -10.42 11.57 1.03
N TYR A 12 -11.15 11.30 -0.06
CA TYR A 12 -11.68 9.96 -0.34
C TYR A 12 -10.60 8.88 -0.29
N TRP A 13 -9.45 9.08 -0.93
CA TRP A 13 -8.38 8.07 -0.93
C TRP A 13 -7.68 7.96 0.42
N LEU A 14 -7.51 9.08 1.13
CA LEU A 14 -6.99 9.11 2.51
C LEU A 14 -7.89 8.33 3.47
N ASP A 15 -9.20 8.42 3.34
CA ASP A 15 -10.12 7.65 4.19
C ASP A 15 -10.23 6.19 3.72
N TRP A 16 -10.34 5.97 2.41
CA TRP A 16 -10.53 4.65 1.81
C TRP A 16 -9.43 3.67 2.18
N HIS A 17 -8.16 4.09 2.19
CA HIS A 17 -7.04 3.15 2.37
C HIS A 17 -7.04 2.47 3.75
N HIS A 18 -7.58 3.11 4.79
CA HIS A 18 -7.56 2.59 6.16
C HIS A 18 -8.32 1.27 6.30
N MET A 19 -9.52 1.20 5.73
CA MET A 19 -10.39 0.01 5.82
C MET A 19 -10.20 -0.97 4.66
N ASN A 20 -9.34 -0.65 3.69
CA ASN A 20 -9.07 -1.47 2.51
C ASN A 20 -7.60 -1.87 2.50
N LEU A 21 -6.76 -1.14 1.76
CA LEU A 21 -5.35 -1.48 1.55
C LEU A 21 -4.58 -1.76 2.85
N ARG A 22 -4.70 -0.86 3.83
CA ARG A 22 -4.04 -0.99 5.14
C ARG A 22 -4.62 -2.12 5.98
N HIS A 23 -5.93 -2.32 5.92
CA HIS A 23 -6.59 -3.40 6.65
C HIS A 23 -6.12 -4.76 6.15
N GLY A 24 -6.13 -4.97 4.83
CA GLY A 24 -5.63 -6.19 4.20
C GLY A 24 -4.19 -6.48 4.57
N SER A 25 -3.29 -5.49 4.43
CA SER A 25 -1.88 -5.66 4.78
C SER A 25 -1.67 -5.91 6.28
N MET A 26 -2.44 -5.26 7.16
CA MET A 26 -2.32 -5.45 8.61
C MET A 26 -2.81 -6.82 9.06
N CYS A 27 -3.85 -7.38 8.43
CA CYS A 27 -4.26 -8.77 8.67
C CYS A 27 -3.12 -9.75 8.36
N LEU A 28 -2.45 -9.55 7.22
CA LEU A 28 -1.29 -10.36 6.85
C LEU A 28 -0.08 -10.14 7.78
N ILE A 29 0.23 -8.90 8.20
CA ILE A 29 1.28 -8.64 9.18
C ILE A 29 0.98 -9.34 10.51
N ARG A 30 -0.28 -9.30 10.97
CA ARG A 30 -0.71 -9.99 12.20
C ARG A 30 -0.51 -11.49 12.09
N ALA A 31 -0.85 -12.09 10.95
CA ALA A 31 -0.69 -13.52 10.72
C ALA A 31 0.76 -13.96 10.52
N ASN A 32 1.51 -13.28 9.65
CA ASN A 32 2.79 -13.73 9.13
C ASN A 32 3.98 -13.25 9.98
N LEU A 33 3.86 -12.10 10.65
CA LEU A 33 4.94 -11.52 11.44
C LEU A 33 4.66 -11.54 12.94
N LEU A 34 3.46 -11.15 13.36
CA LEU A 34 3.17 -10.93 14.78
C LEU A 34 2.59 -12.16 15.49
N ALA A 35 2.19 -13.20 14.77
CA ALA A 35 1.56 -14.38 15.36
C ALA A 35 2.38 -15.04 16.48
N PRO A 36 3.72 -15.21 16.38
CA PRO A 36 4.52 -15.78 17.47
C PRO A 36 4.52 -14.89 18.73
N ILE A 37 4.58 -13.57 18.53
CA ILE A 37 4.62 -12.58 19.62
C ILE A 37 3.25 -12.48 20.31
N LYS A 38 2.18 -12.54 19.51
CA LYS A 38 0.79 -12.44 19.99
C LYS A 38 0.20 -13.78 20.44
N LYS A 39 0.91 -14.89 20.20
CA LYS A 39 0.47 -16.26 20.49
C LYS A 39 -0.90 -16.58 19.89
N TYR A 40 -1.11 -16.19 18.64
CA TYR A 40 -2.36 -16.50 17.93
C TYR A 40 -2.53 -18.00 17.74
N SER A 41 -3.77 -18.47 17.83
CA SER A 41 -4.12 -19.84 17.46
C SER A 41 -3.97 -20.05 15.95
N GLN A 42 -3.81 -21.30 15.51
CA GLN A 42 -3.75 -21.62 14.09
C GLN A 42 -5.02 -21.13 13.35
N GLN A 43 -6.19 -21.32 13.95
CA GLN A 43 -7.47 -20.83 13.41
C GLN A 43 -7.44 -19.31 13.17
N THR A 44 -6.97 -18.54 14.15
CA THR A 44 -6.87 -17.07 14.04
C THR A 44 -5.90 -16.66 12.92
N ILE A 45 -4.77 -17.37 12.79
CA ILE A 45 -3.80 -17.12 11.72
C ILE A 45 -4.44 -17.36 10.34
N ASP A 46 -5.19 -18.46 10.19
CA ASP A 46 -5.83 -18.83 8.93
C ASP A 46 -6.95 -17.84 8.54
N GLU A 47 -7.75 -17.40 9.51
CA GLU A 47 -8.78 -16.37 9.33
C GLU A 47 -8.17 -15.03 8.90
N LEU A 48 -7.10 -14.59 9.57
CA LEU A 48 -6.37 -13.36 9.23
C LEU A 48 -5.76 -13.42 7.83
N ARG A 49 -5.18 -14.56 7.43
CA ARG A 49 -4.64 -14.74 6.07
C ARG A 49 -5.74 -14.68 5.02
N LYS A 50 -6.81 -15.44 5.22
CA LYS A 50 -7.95 -15.47 4.30
C LYS A 50 -8.54 -14.08 4.09
N GLU A 51 -8.77 -13.35 5.16
CA GLU A 51 -9.28 -11.97 5.09
C GLU A 51 -8.26 -11.03 4.45
N GLY A 52 -7.01 -11.08 4.92
CA GLY A 52 -5.93 -10.24 4.43
C GLY A 52 -5.71 -10.37 2.92
N ASP A 53 -5.62 -11.60 2.42
CA ASP A 53 -5.44 -11.88 0.99
C ASP A 53 -6.61 -11.40 0.16
N ALA A 54 -7.85 -11.65 0.60
CA ALA A 54 -9.05 -11.23 -0.12
C ALA A 54 -9.16 -9.71 -0.21
N VAL A 55 -9.00 -9.01 0.92
CA VAL A 55 -9.10 -7.55 0.99
C VAL A 55 -7.94 -6.90 0.23
N LEU A 56 -6.71 -7.38 0.42
CA LEU A 56 -5.54 -6.80 -0.22
C LEU A 56 -5.60 -6.97 -1.75
N LYS A 57 -5.96 -8.16 -2.24
CA LYS A 57 -6.13 -8.41 -3.68
C LYS A 57 -7.19 -7.48 -4.28
N SER A 58 -8.34 -7.35 -3.63
CA SER A 58 -9.41 -6.44 -4.08
C SER A 58 -8.94 -4.99 -4.09
N SER A 59 -8.23 -4.56 -3.05
CA SER A 59 -7.70 -3.19 -2.92
C SER A 59 -6.70 -2.86 -4.02
N LEU A 60 -5.74 -3.75 -4.28
CA LEU A 60 -4.73 -3.57 -5.33
C LEU A 60 -5.35 -3.59 -6.72
N SER A 61 -6.34 -4.46 -6.98
CA SER A 61 -7.09 -4.45 -8.24
C SER A 61 -7.84 -3.13 -8.46
N PHE A 62 -8.46 -2.58 -7.42
CA PHE A 62 -9.16 -1.29 -7.50
C PHE A 62 -8.19 -0.12 -7.76
N MET A 63 -7.05 -0.10 -7.07
CA MET A 63 -6.00 0.89 -7.31
C MET A 63 -5.42 0.77 -8.73
N GLU A 64 -5.17 -0.44 -9.20
CA GLU A 64 -4.66 -0.69 -10.55
C GLU A 64 -5.61 -0.12 -11.62
N GLU A 65 -6.92 -0.32 -11.46
CA GLU A 65 -7.91 0.29 -12.35
C GLU A 65 -7.89 1.82 -12.28
N ALA A 66 -7.85 2.40 -11.07
CA ALA A 66 -7.81 3.85 -10.89
C ALA A 66 -6.57 4.48 -11.58
N MET A 67 -5.43 3.80 -11.46
CA MET A 67 -4.13 4.20 -12.01
C MET A 67 -4.02 3.96 -13.52
N SER A 68 -4.83 3.09 -14.11
CA SER A 68 -4.91 2.95 -15.57
C SER A 68 -5.45 4.21 -16.26
N LYS A 69 -6.16 5.07 -15.52
CA LYS A 69 -6.83 6.28 -16.03
C LYS A 69 -6.11 7.57 -15.62
N ASN A 70 -5.22 7.51 -14.64
CA ASN A 70 -4.62 8.68 -14.00
C ASN A 70 -3.16 8.44 -13.66
N ASN A 71 -2.35 9.51 -13.66
CA ASN A 71 -0.95 9.44 -13.21
C ASN A 71 -0.79 9.46 -11.69
N TYR A 72 -1.82 9.92 -10.96
CA TYR A 72 -1.84 10.06 -9.50
C TYR A 72 -3.14 9.51 -8.95
N ILE A 73 -3.14 9.01 -7.72
CA ILE A 73 -4.22 8.18 -7.19
C ILE A 73 -5.54 8.95 -7.04
N ALA A 74 -5.48 10.20 -6.58
CA ALA A 74 -6.64 11.10 -6.49
C ALA A 74 -7.05 11.71 -7.84
N GLY A 75 -6.34 11.35 -8.92
CA GLY A 75 -6.46 11.97 -10.22
C GLY A 75 -5.85 13.37 -10.28
N GLY A 76 -6.01 14.01 -11.45
CA GLY A 76 -5.45 15.33 -11.73
C GLY A 76 -4.03 15.28 -12.27
N ASN A 77 -3.39 16.45 -12.35
CA ASN A 77 -2.10 16.63 -13.02
C ASN A 77 -0.92 16.74 -12.05
N GLN A 78 -1.17 16.62 -10.74
CA GLN A 78 -0.16 16.82 -9.69
C GLN A 78 -0.30 15.78 -8.58
N LEU A 79 0.85 15.40 -8.02
CA LEU A 79 0.95 14.60 -6.81
C LEU A 79 0.18 15.23 -5.64
N SER A 80 -0.45 14.38 -4.84
CA SER A 80 -1.15 14.75 -3.61
C SER A 80 -0.63 14.00 -2.39
N ILE A 81 -1.08 14.41 -1.20
CA ILE A 81 -0.78 13.68 0.04
C ILE A 81 -1.37 12.26 0.05
N ALA A 82 -2.43 11.99 -0.74
CA ALA A 82 -2.98 10.65 -0.88
C ALA A 82 -1.97 9.73 -1.58
N ASP A 83 -1.24 10.23 -2.58
CA ASP A 83 -0.21 9.44 -3.26
C ASP A 83 0.88 9.00 -2.28
N ILE A 84 1.35 9.93 -1.44
CA ILE A 84 2.37 9.64 -0.42
C ILE A 84 1.85 8.59 0.58
N ALA A 85 0.64 8.79 1.11
CA ALA A 85 0.05 7.91 2.10
C ALA A 85 -0.12 6.48 1.58
N LEU A 86 -0.70 6.32 0.38
CA LEU A 86 -0.92 5.00 -0.20
C LEU A 86 0.38 4.37 -0.70
N ALA A 87 1.34 5.16 -1.18
CA ALA A 87 2.64 4.63 -1.59
C ALA A 87 3.36 3.97 -0.42
N CYS A 88 3.32 4.58 0.77
CA CYS A 88 3.85 3.99 2.00
C CYS A 88 3.24 2.60 2.27
N GLU A 89 1.92 2.45 2.12
CA GLU A 89 1.26 1.16 2.32
C GLU A 89 1.74 0.11 1.30
N VAL A 90 1.85 0.49 0.03
CA VAL A 90 2.23 -0.44 -1.05
C VAL A 90 3.70 -0.89 -0.91
N ILE A 91 4.63 0.02 -0.61
CA ILE A 91 6.06 -0.34 -0.46
C ILE A 91 6.32 -1.21 0.78
N MET A 92 5.43 -1.18 1.77
CA MET A 92 5.51 -2.01 2.97
C MET A 92 4.94 -3.43 2.80
N LEU A 93 4.21 -3.72 1.71
CA LEU A 93 3.61 -5.05 1.50
C LEU A 93 4.58 -6.24 1.63
N PRO A 94 5.86 -6.15 1.22
CA PRO A 94 6.79 -7.25 1.41
C PRO A 94 7.06 -7.61 2.89
N ILE A 95 6.81 -6.70 3.84
CA ILE A 95 6.85 -7.01 5.29
C ILE A 95 5.79 -8.07 5.64
N ALA A 96 4.64 -8.00 4.96
CA ALA A 96 3.50 -8.88 5.14
C ALA A 96 3.57 -10.16 4.30
N ASP A 97 4.70 -10.41 3.62
CA ASP A 97 4.88 -11.45 2.61
C ASP A 97 3.90 -11.33 1.42
N ALA A 98 3.51 -10.08 1.08
CA ALA A 98 2.65 -9.75 -0.05
C ALA A 98 3.39 -8.92 -1.11
N SER A 99 2.87 -8.91 -2.35
CA SER A 99 3.52 -8.24 -3.49
C SER A 99 2.52 -7.50 -4.37
N TYR A 100 2.91 -6.31 -4.81
CA TYR A 100 2.18 -5.50 -5.80
C TYR A 100 2.70 -5.70 -7.24
N LYS A 101 3.68 -6.59 -7.46
CA LYS A 101 4.35 -6.74 -8.77
C LYS A 101 3.44 -7.25 -9.89
N ALA A 102 2.29 -7.82 -9.57
CA ALA A 102 1.27 -8.19 -10.56
C ALA A 102 0.47 -7.00 -11.12
N TYR A 103 0.69 -5.78 -10.60
CA TYR A 103 -0.09 -4.58 -10.88
C TYR A 103 0.81 -3.52 -11.55
N PRO A 104 0.94 -3.53 -12.89
CA PRO A 104 1.91 -2.70 -13.61
C PRO A 104 1.65 -1.20 -13.51
N ASN A 105 0.40 -0.74 -13.43
CA ASN A 105 0.12 0.69 -13.27
C ASN A 105 0.52 1.17 -11.87
N ILE A 106 0.34 0.34 -10.84
CA ILE A 106 0.86 0.61 -9.49
C ILE A 106 2.40 0.68 -9.51
N GLU A 107 3.08 -0.24 -10.19
CA GLU A 107 4.54 -0.22 -10.29
C GLU A 107 5.07 1.03 -11.01
N ALA A 108 4.45 1.40 -12.14
CA ALA A 108 4.78 2.62 -12.87
C ALA A 108 4.55 3.88 -12.03
N TRP A 109 3.50 3.89 -11.20
CA TRP A 109 3.21 4.98 -10.28
C TRP A 109 4.22 5.10 -9.15
N LEU A 110 4.60 4.01 -8.48
CA LEU A 110 5.66 4.05 -7.48
C LEU A 110 6.99 4.54 -8.06
N LYS A 111 7.32 4.13 -9.30
CA LYS A 111 8.50 4.63 -10.00
C LYS A 111 8.41 6.14 -10.28
N ARG A 112 7.24 6.64 -10.67
CA ARG A 112 7.03 8.08 -10.84
C ARG A 112 7.23 8.83 -9.53
N LEU A 113 6.59 8.38 -8.45
CA LEU A 113 6.69 9.01 -7.13
C LEU A 113 8.14 9.02 -6.62
N SER A 114 8.90 7.95 -6.81
CA SER A 114 10.31 7.89 -6.37
C SER A 114 11.22 8.86 -7.12
N THR A 115 10.86 9.25 -8.35
CA THR A 115 11.58 10.28 -9.11
C THR A 115 11.18 11.71 -8.75
N GLU A 116 9.92 11.95 -8.40
CA GLU A 116 9.40 13.29 -8.10
C GLU A 116 9.63 13.70 -6.64
N ILE A 117 9.56 12.75 -5.70
CA ILE A 117 9.75 13.00 -4.27
C ILE A 117 11.24 12.98 -3.94
N LYS A 118 11.82 14.18 -3.79
CA LYS A 118 13.27 14.38 -3.54
C LYS A 118 13.85 13.53 -2.40
N CYS A 119 13.10 13.33 -1.32
CA CYS A 119 13.56 12.60 -0.13
C CYS A 119 13.16 11.12 -0.13
N TRP A 120 12.60 10.57 -1.22
CA TRP A 120 12.08 9.20 -1.28
C TRP A 120 13.09 8.17 -0.76
N TYR A 121 14.28 8.13 -1.36
CA TYR A 121 15.32 7.16 -0.99
C TYR A 121 15.86 7.39 0.41
N GLN A 122 15.98 8.65 0.84
CA GLN A 122 16.45 8.98 2.20
C GLN A 122 15.49 8.45 3.27
N VAL A 123 14.18 8.65 3.09
CA VAL A 123 13.16 8.22 4.05
C VAL A 123 12.98 6.70 4.03
N ASN A 124 13.06 6.08 2.86
CA ASN A 124 12.84 4.63 2.70
C ASN A 124 14.09 3.78 2.91
N ALA A 125 15.29 4.36 3.09
CA ALA A 125 16.54 3.60 3.22
C ALA A 125 16.51 2.48 4.27
N LYS A 126 15.89 2.72 5.44
CA LYS A 126 15.77 1.69 6.49
C LYS A 126 14.81 0.57 6.11
N LEU A 127 13.72 0.90 5.41
CA LEU A 127 12.79 -0.09 4.88
C LEU A 127 13.49 -0.94 3.82
N ASP A 128 14.19 -0.31 2.87
CA ASP A 128 14.92 -1.00 1.81
C ASP A 128 15.98 -1.95 2.39
N GLN A 129 16.73 -1.50 3.40
CA GLN A 129 17.71 -2.33 4.12
C GLN A 129 17.03 -3.52 4.81
N PHE A 130 15.91 -3.30 5.48
CA PHE A 130 15.15 -4.36 6.14
C PHE A 130 14.66 -5.40 5.12
N LEU A 131 14.08 -4.96 3.99
CA LEU A 131 13.58 -5.84 2.95
C LEU A 131 14.70 -6.64 2.27
N ALA A 132 15.85 -6.02 2.01
CA ALA A 132 17.02 -6.72 1.48
C ALA A 132 17.57 -7.79 2.44
N SER A 133 17.38 -7.63 3.75
CA SER A 133 17.80 -8.63 4.74
C SER A 133 16.88 -9.86 4.82
N LYS A 134 15.60 -9.72 4.45
CA LYS A 134 14.62 -10.83 4.40
C LYS A 134 14.77 -11.73 3.16
N GLY A 135 15.36 -11.21 2.09
CA GLY A 135 15.59 -11.96 0.84
C GLY A 135 16.86 -12.81 0.82
N LYS A 136 17.59 -12.88 1.94
CA LYS A 136 18.75 -13.77 2.16
C LYS A 136 18.36 -14.87 3.14
#